data_AF-A0A7J8Y5H9-F1
#
_entry.id   AF-A0A7J8Y5H9-F1
#
_cell.length_a   1.000
_cell.length_b   1.000
_cell.length_c   1.000
_cell.angle_alpha   90.00
_cell.angle_beta   90.00
_cell.angle_gamma   90.00
#
_symmetry.space_group_name_H-M   'P 1'
#
loop_
_entity.id
_entity.type
_entity.pdbx_description
1 polymer ?
#
loop_
_entity_poly.entity_id
_entity_poly.type
_entity_poly.pdbx_seq_one_letter_code
_entity_poly.pdbx_strand_id
1 'polypeptide(L)'
;MTKLFPQVGYSPDYLFLLQTILRTDPQGAVNFALMMSQMEGGCPVDYNTITDLFLQRNLIREATAFLLDVLKPNLPEHAFLQTKVLEINLVTFPNVADAILANGMFSHYDRPRIAQLCEKAGLYVRALQ
;
A
#
# COMPACT_ATOMS: atom_id res chain seq x y z
N MET A 1 34.43 -32.89 -14.71
CA MET A 1 33.03 -32.96 -14.22
C MET A 1 33.01 -32.56 -12.77
N THR A 2 32.65 -31.32 -12.46
CA THR A 2 32.40 -30.92 -11.06
C THR A 2 31.19 -30.00 -11.07
N LYS A 3 30.00 -30.60 -11.09
CA LYS A 3 28.75 -29.90 -10.74
C LYS A 3 28.80 -29.66 -9.24
N LEU A 4 29.31 -28.50 -8.83
CA LEU A 4 29.14 -27.98 -7.48
C LEU A 4 27.64 -27.68 -7.32
N PHE A 5 27.03 -28.43 -6.39
CA PHE A 5 25.76 -28.24 -5.71
C PHE A 5 24.90 -27.05 -6.18
N PRO A 6 23.62 -27.23 -6.58
CA PRO A 6 22.71 -26.10 -6.63
C PRO A 6 22.69 -25.53 -5.21
N GLN A 7 23.06 -24.26 -5.06
CA GLN A 7 22.74 -23.52 -3.85
C GLN A 7 21.26 -23.76 -3.62
N VAL A 8 20.92 -24.49 -2.56
CA VAL A 8 19.53 -24.69 -2.17
C VAL A 8 19.06 -23.31 -1.77
N GLY A 9 18.49 -22.59 -2.73
CA GLY A 9 18.13 -21.18 -2.65
C GLY A 9 17.05 -21.02 -1.61
N TYR A 10 17.46 -20.84 -0.36
CA TYR A 10 16.57 -20.54 0.73
C TYR A 10 16.11 -19.09 0.55
N SER A 11 15.06 -18.89 -0.25
CA SER A 11 14.36 -17.62 -0.24
C SER A 11 13.59 -17.54 1.07
N PRO A 12 13.78 -16.50 1.90
CA PRO A 12 12.98 -16.32 3.10
C PRO A 12 11.49 -16.32 2.75
N ASP A 13 10.66 -16.95 3.58
CA ASP A 13 9.21 -16.76 3.48
C ASP A 13 8.86 -15.37 4.04
N TYR A 14 9.03 -14.36 3.19
CA TYR A 14 8.79 -12.96 3.49
C TYR A 14 7.36 -12.69 3.95
N LEU A 15 6.39 -13.45 3.44
CA LEU A 15 4.99 -13.32 3.83
C LEU A 15 4.79 -13.80 5.27
N PHE A 16 5.33 -14.97 5.61
CA PHE A 16 5.29 -15.49 6.97
C PHE A 16 6.01 -14.57 7.97
N LEU A 17 7.17 -14.04 7.60
CA LEU A 17 7.92 -13.09 8.43
C LEU A 17 7.11 -11.81 8.66
N LEU A 18 6.55 -11.22 7.61
CA LEU A 18 5.71 -10.03 7.72
C LEU A 18 4.50 -10.28 8.63
N GLN A 19 3.78 -11.40 8.44
CA GLN A 19 2.63 -11.77 9.28
C GLN A 19 3.01 -11.95 10.76
N THR A 20 4.23 -12.45 11.02
CA THR A 20 4.75 -12.62 12.38
C THR A 20 5.03 -11.26 13.03
N ILE A 21 5.76 -10.38 12.35
CA ILE A 21 6.07 -9.04 12.85
C ILE A 21 4.79 -8.24 13.09
N LEU A 22 3.83 -8.32 12.17
CA LEU A 22 2.57 -7.58 12.22
C LEU A 22 1.73 -7.90 13.47
N ARG A 23 1.92 -9.08 14.10
CA ARG A 23 1.27 -9.42 15.38
C ARG A 23 1.87 -8.73 16.59
N THR A 24 3.15 -8.41 16.57
CA THR A 24 3.90 -7.91 17.72
C THR A 24 4.30 -6.45 17.59
N ASP A 25 4.55 -6.00 16.37
CA ASP A 25 5.02 -4.66 16.04
C ASP A 25 4.49 -4.21 14.65
N PRO A 26 3.29 -3.60 14.61
CA PRO A 26 2.71 -3.07 13.38
C PRO A 26 3.60 -2.05 12.65
N GLN A 27 4.33 -1.21 13.38
CA GLN A 27 5.20 -0.20 12.78
C GLN A 27 6.48 -0.83 12.22
N GLY A 28 7.05 -1.79 12.94
CA GLY A 28 8.12 -2.64 12.42
C GLY A 28 7.72 -3.39 11.15
N ALA A 29 6.47 -3.84 11.05
CA ALA A 29 5.95 -4.48 9.84
C ALA A 29 5.90 -3.52 8.65
N VAL A 30 5.55 -2.24 8.85
CA VAL A 30 5.61 -1.22 7.79
C VAL A 30 7.06 -1.05 7.31
N ASN A 31 8.00 -0.85 8.22
CA ASN A 31 9.42 -0.69 7.88
C ASN A 31 9.96 -1.91 7.12
N PHE A 32 9.58 -3.11 7.56
CA PHE A 32 9.95 -4.36 6.89
C PHE A 32 9.35 -4.46 5.48
N ALA A 33 8.08 -4.08 5.31
CA ALA A 33 7.44 -4.03 3.99
C ALA A 33 8.09 -3.03 3.04
N LEU A 34 8.48 -1.85 3.55
CA LEU A 34 9.22 -0.85 2.77
C LEU A 34 10.61 -1.36 2.38
N MET A 35 11.31 -2.03 3.30
CA MET A 35 12.59 -2.67 2.98
C MET A 35 12.45 -3.71 1.87
N MET A 36 11.41 -4.55 1.92
CA MET A 36 11.11 -5.52 0.88
C MET A 36 10.88 -4.85 -0.49
N SER A 37 10.19 -3.72 -0.53
CA SER A 37 9.92 -2.99 -1.78
C SER A 37 11.18 -2.46 -2.50
N GLN A 38 12.29 -2.35 -1.78
CA GLN A 38 13.56 -1.78 -2.25
C GLN A 38 14.63 -2.84 -2.55
N MET A 39 14.29 -4.14 -2.43
CA MET A 39 15.22 -5.22 -2.71
C MET A 39 15.66 -5.27 -4.18
N GLU A 40 16.91 -5.68 -4.42
CA GLU A 40 17.39 -5.96 -5.77
C GLU A 40 16.55 -7.07 -6.42
N GLY A 41 15.96 -6.79 -7.58
CA GLY A 41 15.01 -7.69 -8.24
C GLY A 41 13.54 -7.36 -7.97
N GLY A 42 13.26 -6.35 -7.15
CA GLY A 42 11.91 -5.88 -6.83
C GLY A 42 11.33 -6.53 -5.58
N CYS A 43 10.11 -6.12 -5.23
CA CYS A 43 9.46 -6.60 -4.02
C CYS A 43 9.15 -8.11 -4.12
N PRO A 44 9.59 -8.94 -3.16
CA PRO A 44 9.31 -10.38 -3.18
C PRO A 44 7.83 -10.70 -2.94
N VAL A 45 7.05 -9.74 -2.44
CA VAL A 45 5.61 -9.88 -2.18
C VAL A 45 4.87 -8.73 -2.84
N ASP A 46 3.80 -9.03 -3.56
CA ASP A 46 2.96 -8.04 -4.22
C ASP A 46 2.41 -7.00 -3.23
N TYR A 47 2.40 -5.72 -3.63
CA TYR A 47 1.97 -4.61 -2.78
C TYR A 47 0.51 -4.71 -2.37
N ASN A 48 -0.35 -5.25 -3.23
CA ASN A 48 -1.75 -5.48 -2.86
C ASN A 48 -1.84 -6.52 -1.74
N THR A 49 -1.08 -7.60 -1.83
CA THR A 49 -1.01 -8.65 -0.81
C THR A 49 -0.52 -8.10 0.53
N ILE A 50 0.56 -7.31 0.53
CA ILE A 50 1.07 -6.64 1.74
C ILE A 50 -0.02 -5.73 2.34
N THR A 51 -0.66 -4.92 1.51
CA THR A 51 -1.73 -4.00 1.93
C THR A 51 -2.88 -4.77 2.59
N ASP A 52 -3.35 -5.85 1.95
CA ASP A 52 -4.47 -6.63 2.45
C ASP A 52 -4.15 -7.29 3.80
N LEU A 53 -2.89 -7.66 4.08
CA LEU A 53 -2.48 -8.15 5.41
C LEU A 53 -2.66 -7.11 6.52
N PHE A 54 -2.30 -5.85 6.26
CA PHE A 54 -2.53 -4.77 7.23
C PHE A 54 -4.04 -4.55 7.44
N LEU A 55 -4.81 -4.49 6.35
CA LEU A 55 -6.25 -4.24 6.42
C LEU A 55 -7.03 -5.35 7.12
N GLN A 56 -6.67 -6.62 6.90
CA GLN A 56 -7.26 -7.77 7.59
C GLN A 56 -7.10 -7.71 9.11
N ARG A 57 -6.13 -6.93 9.60
CA ARG A 57 -5.87 -6.72 11.04
C ARG A 57 -6.34 -5.35 11.53
N ASN A 58 -7.13 -4.64 10.72
CA ASN A 58 -7.63 -3.30 10.97
C ASN A 58 -6.51 -2.25 11.16
N LEU A 59 -5.32 -2.49 10.57
CA LEU A 59 -4.15 -1.61 10.62
C LEU A 59 -4.16 -0.62 9.45
N ILE A 60 -5.19 0.21 9.38
CA ILE A 60 -5.46 1.09 8.23
C ILE A 60 -4.40 2.19 8.09
N ARG A 61 -3.88 2.70 9.22
CA ARG A 61 -2.85 3.75 9.20
C ARG A 61 -1.53 3.21 8.64
N GLU A 62 -1.17 1.99 9.02
CA GLU A 62 0.01 1.27 8.54
C GLU A 62 -0.11 0.94 7.05
N ALA A 63 -1.26 0.42 6.61
CA ALA A 63 -1.54 0.19 5.19
C ALA A 63 -1.40 1.48 4.37
N THR A 64 -1.94 2.59 4.90
CA THR A 64 -1.85 3.91 4.25
C THR A 64 -0.40 4.39 4.19
N ALA A 65 0.34 4.32 5.29
CA ALA A 65 1.75 4.74 5.34
C ALA A 65 2.61 3.95 4.33
N PHE A 66 2.42 2.63 4.27
CA PHE A 66 3.09 1.78 3.29
C PHE A 66 2.77 2.20 1.86
N LEU A 67 1.48 2.34 1.52
CA LEU A 67 1.04 2.73 0.17
C LEU A 67 1.50 4.13 -0.22
N LEU A 68 1.47 5.10 0.69
CA LEU A 68 1.96 6.45 0.40
C LEU A 68 3.44 6.46 0.04
N ASP A 69 4.25 5.51 0.52
CA ASP A 69 5.66 5.43 0.18
C ASP A 69 5.90 4.71 -1.15
N VAL A 70 5.35 3.49 -1.32
CA VAL A 70 5.58 2.68 -2.53
C VAL A 70 4.90 3.25 -3.77
N LEU A 71 3.87 4.08 -3.59
CA LEU A 71 3.16 4.74 -4.69
C LEU A 71 3.66 6.15 -5.00
N LYS A 72 4.72 6.66 -4.32
CA LYS A 72 5.34 7.96 -4.65
C LYS A 72 5.64 8.16 -6.14
N PRO A 73 6.08 7.14 -6.90
CA PRO A 73 6.34 7.30 -8.34
C PRO A 73 5.07 7.56 -9.17
N ASN A 74 3.87 7.40 -8.59
CA ASN A 74 2.57 7.65 -9.22
C ASN A 74 2.42 6.96 -10.59
N LEU A 75 2.74 5.66 -10.66
CA LEU A 75 2.70 4.91 -11.92
C LEU A 75 1.26 4.42 -12.24
N PRO A 76 0.87 4.39 -13.53
CA PRO A 76 -0.44 3.90 -13.95
C PRO A 76 -0.67 2.42 -13.67
N GLU A 77 0.37 1.60 -13.65
CA GLU A 77 0.29 0.17 -13.29
C GLU A 77 -0.21 -0.04 -11.85
N HIS A 78 -0.05 0.96 -10.97
CA HIS A 78 -0.55 0.94 -9.61
C HIS A 78 -1.89 1.67 -9.44
N ALA A 79 -2.61 1.99 -10.52
CA ALA A 79 -3.91 2.67 -10.49
C ALA A 79 -4.89 2.04 -9.47
N PHE A 80 -4.95 0.71 -9.43
CA PHE A 80 -5.80 -0.01 -8.49
C PHE A 80 -5.44 0.28 -7.03
N LEU A 81 -4.13 0.32 -6.70
CA LEU A 81 -3.65 0.61 -5.34
C LEU A 81 -3.86 2.08 -4.96
N GLN A 82 -3.73 3.00 -5.92
CA GLN A 82 -4.08 4.42 -5.72
C GLN A 82 -5.56 4.59 -5.39
N THR A 83 -6.45 3.90 -6.10
CA THR A 83 -7.88 3.87 -5.78
C THR A 83 -8.10 3.29 -4.39
N LYS A 84 -7.52 2.13 -4.10
CA LYS A 84 -7.68 1.43 -2.82
C LYS A 84 -7.30 2.31 -1.62
N VAL A 85 -6.14 2.98 -1.64
CA VAL A 85 -5.71 3.83 -0.52
C VAL A 85 -6.66 5.01 -0.30
N LEU A 86 -7.16 5.62 -1.38
CA LEU A 86 -8.13 6.72 -1.30
C LEU A 86 -9.48 6.24 -0.76
N GLU A 87 -10.01 5.13 -1.26
CA GLU A 87 -11.29 4.57 -0.81
C GLU A 87 -11.28 4.29 0.69
N ILE A 88 -10.25 3.59 1.17
CA ILE A 88 -10.14 3.22 2.58
C ILE A 88 -10.03 4.48 3.44
N ASN A 89 -9.23 5.46 3.04
CA ASN A 89 -9.11 6.70 3.82
C ASN A 89 -10.39 7.55 3.75
N LEU A 90 -11.12 7.59 2.63
CA LEU A 90 -12.37 8.34 2.54
C LEU A 90 -13.45 7.80 3.46
N VAL A 91 -13.47 6.49 3.71
CA VAL A 91 -14.41 5.86 4.63
C VAL A 91 -13.96 5.99 6.08
N THR A 92 -12.65 5.92 6.35
CA THR A 92 -12.14 5.77 7.73
C THR A 92 -11.46 7.02 8.30
N PHE A 93 -10.70 7.74 7.46
CA PHE A 93 -9.94 8.94 7.82
C PHE A 93 -10.10 10.03 6.74
N PRO A 94 -11.28 10.65 6.59
CA PRO A 94 -11.56 11.57 5.48
C PRO A 94 -10.56 12.70 5.34
N ASN A 95 -10.02 13.22 6.46
CA ASN A 95 -9.00 14.27 6.45
C ASN A 95 -7.68 13.82 5.80
N VAL A 96 -7.30 12.55 5.93
CA VAL A 96 -6.09 12.00 5.31
C VAL A 96 -6.32 11.85 3.80
N ALA A 97 -7.47 11.33 3.39
CA ALA A 97 -7.82 11.27 1.98
C ALA A 97 -7.87 12.66 1.34
N ASP A 98 -8.45 13.63 2.05
CA ASP A 98 -8.46 15.02 1.61
C ASP A 98 -7.01 15.52 1.42
N ALA A 99 -6.12 15.34 2.38
CA ALA A 99 -4.72 15.76 2.21
C ALA A 99 -4.04 15.10 0.99
N ILE A 100 -4.26 13.80 0.75
CA ILE A 100 -3.69 13.07 -0.40
C ILE A 100 -4.19 13.68 -1.72
N LEU A 101 -5.49 13.93 -1.82
CA LEU A 101 -6.11 14.54 -3.01
C LEU A 101 -5.65 15.99 -3.20
N ALA A 102 -5.47 16.76 -2.11
CA ALA A 102 -5.09 18.17 -2.14
C ALA A 102 -3.71 18.36 -2.74
N ASN A 103 -2.80 17.46 -2.34
CA ASN A 103 -1.41 17.47 -2.75
C ASN A 103 -1.21 16.88 -4.15
N GLY A 104 -2.26 16.36 -4.78
CA GLY A 104 -2.16 15.74 -6.11
C GLY A 104 -1.21 14.54 -6.14
N MET A 105 -1.09 13.79 -5.03
CA MET A 105 -0.11 12.70 -4.90
C MET A 105 -0.35 11.58 -5.92
N PHE A 106 -1.60 11.38 -6.34
CA PHE A 106 -2.03 10.31 -7.22
C PHE A 106 -2.84 10.87 -8.40
N SER A 107 -2.71 10.28 -9.58
CA SER A 107 -3.43 10.73 -10.79
C SER A 107 -4.13 9.61 -11.58
N HIS A 108 -3.87 8.34 -11.24
CA HIS A 108 -4.34 7.18 -12.02
C HIS A 108 -5.49 6.41 -11.35
N TYR A 109 -6.01 6.89 -10.22
CA TYR A 109 -7.15 6.28 -9.53
C TYR A 109 -8.47 6.45 -10.30
N ASP A 110 -9.48 5.65 -9.91
CA ASP A 110 -10.84 5.73 -10.44
C ASP A 110 -11.54 7.01 -9.96
N ARG A 111 -11.47 8.06 -10.79
CA ARG A 111 -12.03 9.38 -10.46
C ARG A 111 -13.54 9.35 -10.18
N PRO A 112 -14.40 8.74 -11.01
CA PRO A 112 -15.83 8.62 -10.71
C PRO A 112 -16.10 7.99 -9.34
N ARG A 113 -15.39 6.91 -9.00
CA ARG A 113 -15.54 6.24 -7.72
C ARG A 113 -15.12 7.11 -6.54
N ILE A 114 -13.96 7.76 -6.64
CA ILE A 114 -13.44 8.63 -5.58
C ILE A 114 -14.33 9.88 -5.40
N ALA A 115 -14.85 10.46 -6.49
CA ALA A 115 -15.78 11.59 -6.41
C ALA A 115 -17.04 11.24 -5.60
N GLN A 116 -17.67 10.09 -5.87
CA GLN A 116 -18.85 9.63 -5.11
C GLN A 116 -18.55 9.43 -3.62
N LEU A 117 -17.35 8.97 -3.27
CA LEU A 117 -16.94 8.79 -1.88
C LEU A 117 -16.62 10.11 -1.19
N CYS A 118 -16.02 11.07 -1.89
CA CYS A 118 -15.81 12.44 -1.38
C CYS A 118 -17.13 13.12 -1.03
N GLU A 119 -18.15 13.00 -1.90
CA GLU A 119 -19.50 13.52 -1.63
C GLU A 119 -20.09 12.92 -0.36
N LYS A 120 -19.99 11.60 -0.19
CA LYS A 120 -20.47 10.90 1.01
C LYS A 120 -19.71 11.29 2.28
N ALA A 121 -18.42 11.59 2.15
CA ALA A 121 -17.57 12.04 3.25
C ALA A 121 -17.77 13.52 3.62
N GLY A 122 -18.64 14.26 2.90
CA GLY A 122 -18.87 15.68 3.11
C GLY A 122 -17.76 16.58 2.58
N LEU A 123 -16.85 16.06 1.75
CA LEU A 123 -15.74 16.79 1.12
C LEU A 123 -16.21 17.47 -0.18
N TYR A 124 -17.30 18.24 -0.09
CA TYR A 124 -17.99 18.84 -1.25
C TYR A 124 -17.14 19.79 -2.09
N VAL A 125 -16.06 20.33 -1.55
CA VAL A 125 -15.24 21.36 -2.21
C VAL A 125 -14.42 20.82 -3.39
N ARG A 126 -14.32 19.49 -3.59
CA ARG A 126 -13.42 18.90 -4.60
C ARG A 126 -14.06 18.04 -5.69
N ALA A 127 -15.38 17.88 -5.70
CA ALA A 127 -16.07 17.19 -6.80
C ALA A 127 -16.04 17.98 -8.13
N LEU A 128 -15.48 19.21 -8.14
CA LEU A 128 -15.54 20.16 -9.26
C LEU A 128 -14.17 20.59 -9.82
N GLN A 129 -13.05 19.99 -9.40
CA GLN A 129 -11.70 20.30 -9.92
C GLN A 129 -11.12 19.18 -10.78
#